data_AF-A0A3E0NG45-F1
#
_entry.id   AF-A0A3E0NG45-F1
#
_cell.length_a   1.000
_cell.length_b   1.000
_cell.length_c   1.000
_cell.angle_alpha   90.00
_cell.angle_beta   90.00
_cell.angle_gamma   90.00
#
_symmetry.space_group_name_H-M   'P 1'
#
loop_
_entity.id
_entity.type
_entity.pdbx_description
1 polymer ?
#
loop_
_entity_poly.entity_id
_entity_poly.type
_entity_poly.pdbx_seq_one_letter_code
_entity_poly.pdbx_strand_id
1 'polypeptide(L)'
;MTNRVRPTKRFRRRPRRKGAIVVLAALLMVLMVAMLAFSIDSGYIASCRTDIQRSVDAGAFAGAGVLAEGIVVADQAAREYTRYNRVGNSEIENGLIDVEFGQWDDASRSFTPNADEPSAVRVLAREGNQPFFFGRVFGHNTFDISAEAIATYRPRDIMVVLDYSASMNDDSELRHIGKLGRRAIEQNLFQIYRELGSPTFGTMQWQPVSVPSRNNAVIKATLGLDKIPYPYPSGSWDDYINYVKSSNYLSSAGYRNKYGYLTLVNYWLERKPRYSQTPDLWQTSEQPITAVKDAVQVFLSYMQAVETLDQVGLSVYTAPNGGGKLEVPLTRDYQQIEDVSRQRQAGHYDNFTNISAGLREARLELEKKGRAGALRMIVLMTDGIANRPSNPTVAKREVLKEARLAADSKFPVVTISLGAGADKALMQQVADITGGVHFNIPGGQSVAAYEEDLKEVFKQIADDRPLRLVH
;
A
#
# COMPACT_ATOMS: atom_id res chain seq x y z
N MET A 1 -22.81 125.19 29.36
CA MET A 1 -22.18 123.99 29.92
C MET A 1 -21.90 123.00 28.80
N THR A 2 -20.62 122.74 28.56
CA THR A 2 -20.07 121.82 27.56
C THR A 2 -20.35 120.36 27.92
N ASN A 3 -20.72 119.53 26.95
CA ASN A 3 -20.57 118.08 27.10
C ASN A 3 -20.07 117.44 25.79
N ARG A 4 -18.82 116.97 25.83
CA ARG A 4 -18.18 116.13 24.81
C ARG A 4 -18.66 114.69 25.00
N VAL A 5 -19.14 114.05 23.94
CA VAL A 5 -19.35 112.59 23.90
C VAL A 5 -18.30 111.96 22.99
N ARG A 6 -17.64 110.91 23.49
CA ARG A 6 -16.49 110.17 22.93
C ARG A 6 -16.87 109.32 21.69
N PRO A 7 -15.91 108.98 20.79
CA PRO A 7 -16.19 108.17 19.62
C PRO A 7 -16.33 106.68 19.97
N THR A 8 -17.40 106.04 19.51
CA THR A 8 -17.64 104.58 19.64
C THR A 8 -16.88 103.81 18.55
N LYS A 9 -16.06 102.85 18.96
CA LYS A 9 -15.28 101.95 18.08
C LYS A 9 -16.18 101.18 17.10
N ARG A 10 -15.83 101.22 15.81
CA ARG A 10 -16.42 100.39 14.73
C ARG A 10 -16.16 98.90 14.99
N PHE A 11 -17.23 98.12 15.17
CA PHE A 11 -17.17 96.66 15.01
C PHE A 11 -17.15 96.32 13.52
N ARG A 12 -16.01 95.79 13.05
CA ARG A 12 -15.84 95.27 11.68
C ARG A 12 -16.72 94.01 11.55
N ARG A 13 -17.81 94.09 10.77
CA ARG A 13 -18.65 92.92 10.44
C ARG A 13 -17.76 91.84 9.80
N ARG A 14 -17.67 90.67 10.44
CA ARG A 14 -16.99 89.50 9.85
C ARG A 14 -17.70 89.12 8.55
N PRO A 15 -16.98 88.84 7.45
CA PRO A 15 -17.59 88.43 6.19
C PRO A 15 -18.39 87.14 6.42
N ARG A 16 -19.65 87.12 5.95
CA ARG A 16 -20.51 85.93 5.95
C ARG A 16 -19.78 84.81 5.22
N ARG A 17 -19.42 83.74 5.94
CA ARG A 17 -18.85 82.52 5.35
C ARG A 17 -19.91 81.93 4.41
N LYS A 18 -19.57 81.79 3.12
CA LYS A 18 -20.46 81.18 2.12
C LYS A 18 -20.58 79.69 2.43
N GLY A 19 -21.80 79.16 2.56
CA GLY A 19 -22.09 77.78 2.94
C GLY A 19 -21.72 76.70 1.91
N ALA A 20 -20.73 76.96 1.04
CA ALA A 20 -20.29 76.03 -0.01
C ALA A 20 -19.80 74.69 0.58
N ILE A 21 -19.23 74.71 1.78
CA ILE A 21 -18.80 73.50 2.50
C ILE A 21 -19.99 72.58 2.82
N VAL A 22 -21.17 73.14 3.12
CA VAL A 22 -22.37 72.33 3.44
C VAL A 22 -22.85 71.57 2.21
N VAL A 23 -22.86 72.23 1.05
CA VAL A 23 -23.25 71.61 -0.23
C VAL A 23 -22.26 70.52 -0.63
N LEU A 24 -20.95 70.80 -0.51
CA LEU A 24 -19.89 69.83 -0.80
C LEU A 24 -19.95 68.64 0.17
N ALA A 25 -20.16 68.88 1.46
CA ALA A 25 -20.29 67.83 2.47
C ALA A 25 -21.52 66.95 2.22
N ALA A 26 -22.66 67.53 1.83
CA ALA A 26 -23.85 66.77 1.48
C ALA A 26 -23.61 65.84 0.28
N LEU A 27 -22.94 66.33 -0.76
CA LEU A 27 -22.57 65.53 -1.94
C LEU A 27 -21.58 64.40 -1.59
N LEU A 28 -20.55 64.71 -0.79
CA LEU A 28 -19.58 63.72 -0.33
C LEU A 28 -20.20 62.67 0.60
N MET A 29 -21.16 63.04 1.45
CA MET A 29 -21.88 62.07 2.29
C MET A 29 -22.66 61.07 1.44
N VAL A 30 -23.37 61.53 0.41
CA VAL A 30 -24.10 60.62 -0.50
C VAL A 30 -23.13 59.67 -1.20
N LEU A 31 -22.00 60.18 -1.69
CA LEU A 31 -20.96 59.35 -2.32
C LEU A 31 -20.39 58.32 -1.33
N MET A 32 -20.09 58.72 -0.10
CA MET A 32 -19.58 57.82 0.94
C MET A 32 -20.57 56.72 1.30
N VAL A 33 -21.86 57.05 1.44
CA VAL A 33 -22.92 56.06 1.70
C VAL A 33 -23.04 55.08 0.52
N ALA A 34 -22.96 55.57 -0.71
CA ALA A 34 -22.98 54.71 -1.90
C ALA A 34 -21.78 53.74 -1.92
N MET A 35 -20.57 54.20 -1.59
CA MET A 35 -19.39 53.33 -1.48
C MET A 35 -19.52 52.31 -0.35
N LEU A 36 -20.09 52.70 0.80
CA LEU A 36 -20.35 51.80 1.92
C LEU A 36 -21.36 50.71 1.54
N ALA A 37 -22.47 51.10 0.94
CA ALA A 37 -23.49 50.20 0.41
C ALA A 37 -22.89 49.16 -0.54
N PHE A 38 -22.13 49.63 -1.53
CA PHE A 38 -21.42 48.77 -2.48
C PHE A 38 -20.44 47.81 -1.79
N SER A 39 -19.70 48.31 -0.80
CA SER A 39 -18.72 47.49 -0.06
C SER A 39 -19.40 46.39 0.77
N ILE A 40 -20.54 46.69 1.40
CA ILE A 40 -21.31 45.72 2.19
C ILE A 40 -21.90 44.63 1.28
N ASP A 41 -22.56 45.01 0.18
CA ASP A 41 -23.15 44.03 -0.74
C ASP A 41 -22.08 43.16 -1.41
N SER A 42 -20.97 43.76 -1.85
CA SER A 42 -19.86 43.00 -2.44
C SER A 42 -19.22 42.03 -1.43
N GLY A 43 -19.07 42.46 -0.17
CA GLY A 43 -18.60 41.61 0.92
C GLY A 43 -19.55 40.47 1.23
N TYR A 44 -20.86 40.71 1.23
CA TYR A 44 -21.87 39.69 1.44
C TYR A 44 -21.92 38.66 0.31
N ILE A 45 -21.85 39.09 -0.95
CA ILE A 45 -21.76 38.18 -2.10
C ILE A 45 -20.51 37.30 -1.98
N ALA A 46 -19.36 37.89 -1.65
CA ALA A 46 -18.11 37.14 -1.47
C ALA A 46 -18.19 36.13 -0.32
N SER A 47 -18.86 36.48 0.78
CA SER A 47 -19.16 35.55 1.89
C SER A 47 -20.02 34.39 1.41
N CYS A 48 -21.17 34.67 0.79
CA CYS A 48 -22.09 33.63 0.32
C CYS A 48 -21.42 32.71 -0.71
N ARG A 49 -20.58 33.25 -1.61
CA ARG A 49 -19.78 32.45 -2.55
C ARG A 49 -18.79 31.53 -1.84
N THR A 50 -18.17 31.99 -0.76
CA THR A 50 -17.26 31.16 0.06
C THR A 50 -18.04 30.07 0.81
N ASP A 51 -19.21 30.41 1.33
CA ASP A 51 -20.05 29.48 2.09
C ASP A 51 -20.59 28.35 1.20
N ILE A 52 -21.08 28.68 -0.01
CA ILE A 52 -21.53 27.65 -0.96
C ILE A 52 -20.38 26.79 -1.46
N GLN A 53 -19.17 27.35 -1.66
CA GLN A 53 -17.98 26.57 -2.01
C GLN A 53 -17.63 25.56 -0.91
N ARG A 54 -17.59 25.99 0.35
CA ARG A 54 -17.36 25.09 1.50
C ARG A 54 -18.40 23.97 1.58
N SER A 55 -19.64 24.29 1.22
CA SER A 55 -20.76 23.34 1.20
C SER A 55 -20.54 22.25 0.16
N VAL A 56 -20.21 22.61 -1.09
CA VAL A 56 -19.95 21.62 -2.14
C VAL A 56 -18.64 20.86 -1.91
N ASP A 57 -17.61 21.50 -1.38
CA ASP A 57 -16.34 20.84 -1.02
C ASP A 57 -16.56 19.74 0.02
N ALA A 58 -17.34 20.04 1.07
CA ALA A 58 -17.69 19.07 2.11
C ALA A 58 -18.53 17.91 1.58
N GLY A 59 -19.53 18.20 0.73
CA GLY A 59 -20.34 17.17 0.10
C GLY A 59 -19.55 16.27 -0.84
N ALA A 60 -18.70 16.86 -1.68
CA ALA A 60 -17.83 16.10 -2.58
C ALA A 60 -16.91 15.17 -1.78
N PHE A 61 -16.25 15.68 -0.73
CA PHE A 61 -15.42 14.87 0.16
C PHE A 61 -16.19 13.73 0.83
N ALA A 62 -17.37 14.01 1.40
CA ALA A 62 -18.18 13.01 2.07
C ALA A 62 -18.62 11.92 1.09
N GLY A 63 -19.13 12.30 -0.08
CA GLY A 63 -19.54 11.37 -1.12
C GLY A 63 -18.39 10.51 -1.64
N ALA A 64 -17.23 11.12 -1.93
CA ALA A 64 -16.05 10.39 -2.37
C ALA A 64 -15.50 9.44 -1.28
N GLY A 65 -15.62 9.81 0.00
CA GLY A 65 -15.13 9.02 1.13
C GLY A 65 -15.86 7.71 1.33
N VAL A 66 -17.17 7.67 1.05
CA VAL A 66 -18.00 6.45 1.15
C VAL A 66 -18.34 5.85 -0.21
N LEU A 67 -17.66 6.29 -1.28
CA LEU A 67 -17.95 5.83 -2.64
C LEU A 67 -17.72 4.33 -2.83
N ALA A 68 -16.77 3.76 -2.07
CA ALA A 68 -16.50 2.32 -2.04
C ALA A 68 -17.70 1.49 -1.55
N GLU A 69 -18.53 2.04 -0.67
CA GLU A 69 -19.74 1.39 -0.14
C GLU A 69 -20.90 1.39 -1.14
N GLY A 70 -20.78 2.18 -2.21
CA GLY A 70 -21.72 2.23 -3.33
C GLY A 70 -22.30 3.63 -3.61
N ILE A 71 -22.75 3.83 -4.86
CA ILE A 71 -23.25 5.12 -5.37
C ILE A 71 -24.43 5.67 -4.55
N VAL A 72 -25.33 4.81 -4.07
CA VAL A 72 -26.52 5.25 -3.30
C VAL A 72 -26.11 5.85 -1.95
N VAL A 73 -25.18 5.21 -1.25
CA VAL A 73 -24.66 5.69 0.05
C VAL A 73 -23.88 6.99 -0.17
N ALA A 74 -23.07 7.05 -1.23
CA ALA A 74 -22.30 8.23 -1.60
C ALA A 74 -23.16 9.44 -1.99
N ASP A 75 -24.27 9.24 -2.72
CA ASP A 75 -25.20 10.32 -3.07
C ASP A 75 -25.86 10.89 -1.81
N GLN A 76 -26.29 10.02 -0.90
CA GLN A 76 -26.88 10.42 0.38
C GLN A 76 -25.89 11.22 1.22
N ALA A 77 -24.66 10.73 1.38
CA ALA A 77 -23.61 11.41 2.12
C ALA A 77 -23.24 12.77 1.49
N ALA A 78 -23.10 12.82 0.16
CA ALA A 78 -22.79 14.07 -0.53
C ALA A 78 -23.86 15.14 -0.29
N ARG A 79 -25.13 14.77 -0.44
CA ARG A 79 -26.28 15.67 -0.21
C ARG A 79 -26.38 16.10 1.24
N GLU A 80 -26.19 15.18 2.19
CA GLU A 80 -26.25 15.46 3.62
C GLU A 80 -25.17 16.48 4.03
N TYR A 81 -23.92 16.25 3.65
CA TYR A 81 -22.81 17.12 4.03
C TYR A 81 -22.79 18.46 3.29
N THR A 82 -23.32 18.53 2.07
CA THR A 82 -23.57 19.83 1.42
C THR A 82 -24.58 20.68 2.18
N ARG A 83 -25.56 20.06 2.85
CA ARG A 83 -26.61 20.79 3.58
C ARG A 83 -26.21 21.22 4.98
N TYR A 84 -25.19 20.60 5.58
CA TYR A 84 -24.70 20.99 6.91
C TYR A 84 -24.11 22.40 6.95
N ASN A 85 -23.58 22.87 5.82
CA ASN A 85 -23.06 24.22 5.70
C ASN A 85 -24.16 25.17 5.21
N ARG A 86 -24.40 26.24 5.96
CA ARG A 86 -25.34 27.30 5.59
C ARG A 86 -24.70 28.27 4.63
N VAL A 87 -25.49 28.74 3.67
CA VAL A 87 -25.08 29.78 2.72
C VAL A 87 -25.83 31.06 3.09
N GLY A 88 -25.10 32.03 3.64
CA GLY A 88 -25.73 33.17 4.30
C GLY A 88 -26.60 32.72 5.48
N ASN A 89 -27.91 32.87 5.36
CA ASN A 89 -28.88 32.48 6.40
C ASN A 89 -29.73 31.24 6.04
N SER A 90 -29.48 30.61 4.90
CA SER A 90 -30.28 29.50 4.39
C SER A 90 -29.47 28.21 4.30
N GLU A 91 -30.15 27.08 4.50
CA GLU A 91 -29.64 25.76 4.13
C GLU A 91 -29.98 25.49 2.67
N ILE A 92 -29.10 24.81 1.96
CA ILE A 92 -29.32 24.46 0.55
C ILE A 92 -30.41 23.39 0.48
N GLU A 93 -31.43 23.60 -0.35
CA GLU A 93 -32.47 22.59 -0.56
C GLU A 93 -31.92 21.40 -1.35
N ASN A 94 -32.36 20.18 -1.01
CA ASN A 94 -31.83 18.97 -1.65
C ASN A 94 -32.05 18.94 -3.18
N GLY A 95 -33.15 19.54 -3.66
CA GLY A 95 -33.45 19.63 -5.09
C GLY A 95 -32.54 20.58 -5.87
N LEU A 96 -31.69 21.33 -5.17
CA LEU A 96 -30.72 22.25 -5.76
C LEU A 96 -29.28 21.71 -5.74
N ILE A 97 -29.12 20.45 -5.31
CA ILE A 97 -27.85 19.73 -5.25
C ILE A 97 -27.86 18.65 -6.35
N ASP A 98 -26.98 18.82 -7.33
CA ASP A 98 -26.70 17.82 -8.35
C ASP A 98 -25.44 17.05 -7.92
N VAL A 99 -25.56 15.73 -7.81
CA VAL A 99 -24.44 14.82 -7.53
C VAL A 99 -24.25 13.91 -8.73
N GLU A 100 -23.03 13.84 -9.23
CA GLU A 100 -22.68 13.04 -10.39
C GLU A 100 -21.42 12.21 -10.13
N PHE A 101 -21.44 10.97 -10.59
CA PHE A 101 -20.38 10.00 -10.36
C PHE A 101 -19.60 9.76 -11.65
N GLY A 102 -18.28 9.61 -11.52
CA GLY A 102 -17.44 9.43 -12.69
C GLY A 102 -15.99 9.16 -12.37
N GLN A 103 -15.15 9.45 -13.35
CA GLN A 103 -13.70 9.31 -13.26
C GLN A 103 -13.04 10.67 -13.45
N TRP A 104 -11.99 10.90 -12.68
CA TRP A 104 -11.13 12.07 -12.80
C TRP A 104 -9.82 11.69 -13.48
N ASP A 105 -9.49 12.39 -14.56
CA ASP A 105 -8.19 12.26 -15.22
C ASP A 105 -7.26 13.38 -14.74
N ASP A 106 -6.19 13.02 -14.02
CA ASP A 106 -5.19 13.95 -13.49
C ASP A 106 -4.33 14.62 -14.57
N ALA A 107 -4.18 14.00 -15.75
CA ALA A 107 -3.37 14.52 -16.84
C ALA A 107 -4.13 15.58 -17.64
N SER A 108 -5.39 15.32 -17.99
CA SER A 108 -6.26 16.28 -18.70
C SER A 108 -7.00 17.23 -17.77
N ARG A 109 -7.04 16.96 -16.45
CA ARG A 109 -7.85 17.66 -15.45
C ARG A 109 -9.32 17.72 -15.85
N SER A 110 -9.87 16.56 -16.21
CA SER A 110 -11.26 16.46 -16.67
C SER A 110 -12.02 15.38 -15.93
N PHE A 111 -13.27 15.69 -15.59
CA PHE A 111 -14.24 14.73 -15.08
C PHE A 111 -15.04 14.13 -16.22
N THR A 112 -15.13 12.80 -16.26
CA THR A 112 -15.96 12.06 -17.21
C THR A 112 -17.01 11.27 -16.43
N PRO A 113 -18.32 11.50 -16.67
CA PRO A 113 -19.38 10.75 -16.02
C PRO A 113 -19.26 9.25 -16.32
N ASN A 114 -19.29 8.44 -15.27
CA ASN A 114 -19.21 6.99 -15.37
C ASN A 114 -19.82 6.36 -14.10
N ALA A 115 -20.86 5.54 -14.27
CA ALA A 115 -21.49 4.83 -13.18
C ALA A 115 -20.83 3.46 -12.90
N ASP A 116 -20.02 2.96 -13.82
CA ASP A 116 -19.31 1.68 -13.69
C ASP A 116 -17.94 1.92 -13.03
N GLU A 117 -17.84 1.56 -11.74
CA GLU A 117 -16.67 1.79 -10.88
C GLU A 117 -16.19 3.26 -10.85
N PRO A 118 -17.04 4.21 -10.39
CA PRO A 118 -16.65 5.60 -10.26
C PRO A 118 -15.51 5.76 -9.25
N SER A 119 -14.58 6.67 -9.56
CA SER A 119 -13.49 7.07 -8.66
C SER A 119 -13.60 8.52 -8.22
N ALA A 120 -14.58 9.27 -8.72
CA ALA A 120 -14.78 10.67 -8.41
C ALA A 120 -16.27 11.01 -8.27
N VAL A 121 -16.55 11.99 -7.40
CA VAL A 121 -17.87 12.57 -7.16
C VAL A 121 -17.80 14.05 -7.47
N ARG A 122 -18.66 14.51 -8.37
CA ARG A 122 -18.90 15.93 -8.66
C ARG A 122 -20.16 16.38 -7.95
N VAL A 123 -20.06 17.43 -7.16
CA VAL A 123 -21.18 18.07 -6.48
C VAL A 123 -21.32 19.49 -6.97
N LEU A 124 -22.50 19.81 -7.49
CA LEU A 124 -22.88 21.14 -7.93
C LEU A 124 -24.09 21.59 -7.12
N ALA A 125 -23.94 22.71 -6.41
CA ALA A 125 -25.05 23.32 -5.68
C ALA A 125 -25.37 24.69 -6.27
N ARG A 126 -26.67 25.01 -6.31
CA ARG A 126 -27.18 26.31 -6.75
C ARG A 126 -28.08 26.88 -5.66
N GLU A 127 -27.93 28.14 -5.33
CA GLU A 127 -28.79 28.83 -4.39
C GLU A 127 -29.23 30.15 -5.00
N GLY A 128 -30.54 30.32 -5.16
CA GLY A 128 -31.12 31.51 -5.78
C GLY A 128 -31.68 32.48 -4.75
N ASN A 129 -32.05 33.67 -5.21
CA ASN A 129 -32.83 34.63 -4.44
C ASN A 129 -32.18 35.14 -3.13
N GLN A 130 -30.85 35.16 -3.04
CA GLN A 130 -30.14 35.71 -1.89
C GLN A 130 -30.33 37.24 -1.83
N PRO A 131 -30.71 37.83 -0.69
CA PRO A 131 -31.10 39.24 -0.65
C PRO A 131 -29.88 40.18 -0.73
N PHE A 132 -30.01 41.26 -1.50
CA PHE A 132 -29.11 42.41 -1.35
C PHE A 132 -29.48 43.24 -0.12
N PHE A 133 -28.48 43.82 0.56
CA PHE A 133 -28.72 44.79 1.63
C PHE A 133 -29.08 46.16 1.03
N PHE A 134 -28.22 46.70 0.16
CA PHE A 134 -28.39 48.05 -0.39
C PHE A 134 -28.65 48.08 -1.91
N GLY A 135 -28.33 47.01 -2.64
CA GLY A 135 -28.64 46.83 -4.07
C GLY A 135 -30.13 47.01 -4.39
N ARG A 136 -30.99 46.79 -3.40
CA ARG A 136 -32.45 47.06 -3.44
C ARG A 136 -32.78 48.50 -3.80
N VAL A 137 -31.97 49.46 -3.37
CA VAL A 137 -32.13 50.89 -3.68
C VAL A 137 -31.96 51.15 -5.19
N PHE A 138 -31.21 50.29 -5.88
CA PHE A 138 -30.97 50.35 -7.32
C PHE A 138 -31.87 49.40 -8.12
N GLY A 139 -32.89 48.81 -7.50
CA GLY A 139 -33.84 47.89 -8.16
C GLY A 139 -33.39 46.43 -8.23
N HIS A 140 -32.23 46.08 -7.64
CA HIS A 140 -31.76 44.69 -7.56
C HIS A 140 -32.12 44.10 -6.20
N ASN A 141 -33.13 43.22 -6.17
CA ASN A 141 -33.65 42.68 -4.90
C ASN A 141 -32.88 41.47 -4.39
N THR A 142 -32.35 40.66 -5.31
CA THR A 142 -31.69 39.40 -5.03
C THR A 142 -30.57 39.10 -6.01
N PHE A 143 -29.72 38.14 -5.67
CA PHE A 143 -28.72 37.55 -6.54
C PHE A 143 -28.69 36.03 -6.39
N ASP A 144 -28.14 35.36 -7.41
CA ASP A 144 -28.00 33.90 -7.43
C ASP A 144 -26.52 33.52 -7.32
N ILE A 145 -26.26 32.36 -6.74
CA ILE A 145 -24.92 31.80 -6.55
C ILE A 145 -24.92 30.31 -6.85
N SER A 146 -23.79 29.83 -7.34
CA SER A 146 -23.55 28.40 -7.55
C SER A 146 -22.08 28.10 -7.30
N ALA A 147 -21.78 26.89 -6.87
CA ALA A 147 -20.43 26.38 -6.77
C ALA A 147 -20.39 24.90 -7.17
N GLU A 148 -19.22 24.47 -7.62
CA GLU A 148 -18.93 23.10 -7.97
C GLU A 148 -17.68 22.64 -7.21
N ALA A 149 -17.69 21.39 -6.78
CA ALA A 149 -16.53 20.70 -6.27
C ALA A 149 -16.48 19.28 -6.81
N ILE A 150 -15.27 18.80 -7.08
CA ILE A 150 -15.02 17.42 -7.47
C ILE A 150 -14.07 16.84 -6.44
N ALA A 151 -14.43 15.71 -5.85
CA ALA A 151 -13.54 14.94 -5.00
C ALA A 151 -13.27 13.59 -5.65
N THR A 152 -12.02 13.16 -5.60
CA THR A 152 -11.60 11.86 -6.14
C THR A 152 -11.08 10.97 -5.02
N TYR A 153 -11.48 9.70 -5.08
CA TYR A 153 -10.89 8.59 -4.36
C TYR A 153 -9.87 7.91 -5.28
N ARG A 154 -8.64 7.76 -4.80
CA ARG A 154 -7.55 7.17 -5.59
C ARG A 154 -7.44 5.66 -5.31
N PRO A 155 -7.97 4.76 -6.18
CA PRO A 155 -7.75 3.33 -6.01
C PRO A 155 -6.27 3.00 -6.22
N ARG A 156 -5.86 1.79 -5.82
CA ARG A 156 -4.48 1.33 -5.93
C ARG A 156 -4.35 0.13 -6.84
N ASP A 157 -3.24 0.07 -7.56
CA ASP A 157 -2.80 -1.12 -8.27
C ASP A 157 -1.45 -1.54 -7.68
N ILE A 158 -1.43 -2.72 -7.06
CA ILE A 158 -0.32 -3.16 -6.23
C ILE A 158 0.24 -4.44 -6.81
N MET A 159 1.53 -4.46 -7.11
CA MET A 159 2.23 -5.70 -7.47
C MET A 159 2.99 -6.23 -6.26
N VAL A 160 2.62 -7.41 -5.79
CA VAL A 160 3.39 -8.16 -4.81
C VAL A 160 4.44 -8.98 -5.54
N VAL A 161 5.70 -8.89 -5.12
CA VAL A 161 6.84 -9.60 -5.68
C VAL A 161 7.39 -10.55 -4.63
N LEU A 162 7.26 -11.85 -4.86
CA LEU A 162 7.58 -12.87 -3.86
C LEU A 162 8.84 -13.67 -4.19
N ASP A 163 9.58 -13.97 -3.13
CA ASP A 163 10.71 -14.90 -3.14
C ASP A 163 10.26 -16.35 -2.98
N TYR A 164 10.52 -17.16 -3.99
CA TYR A 164 10.41 -18.62 -3.92
C TYR A 164 11.74 -19.30 -4.26
N SER A 165 12.88 -18.65 -3.97
CA SER A 165 14.20 -19.25 -4.11
C SER A 165 14.41 -20.32 -3.03
N ALA A 166 15.44 -21.15 -3.19
CA ALA A 166 15.67 -22.25 -2.26
C ALA A 166 16.02 -21.74 -0.86
N SER A 167 16.64 -20.57 -0.72
CA SER A 167 17.02 -20.01 0.58
C SER A 167 15.82 -19.63 1.46
N MET A 168 14.62 -19.62 0.91
CA MET A 168 13.39 -19.37 1.65
C MET A 168 12.99 -20.51 2.61
N ASN A 169 13.79 -21.59 2.73
CA ASN A 169 13.68 -22.58 3.81
C ASN A 169 14.92 -22.62 4.75
N ASP A 170 15.88 -21.70 4.58
CA ASP A 170 17.17 -21.74 5.27
C ASP A 170 17.03 -21.65 6.80
N ASP A 171 16.06 -20.88 7.29
CA ASP A 171 15.81 -20.70 8.72
C ASP A 171 15.25 -21.97 9.38
N SER A 172 14.94 -23.01 8.61
CA SER A 172 14.55 -24.35 9.07
C SER A 172 15.70 -25.36 9.05
N GLU A 173 16.86 -25.01 8.49
CA GLU A 173 17.95 -25.96 8.27
C GLU A 173 18.95 -26.02 9.44
N LEU A 174 19.50 -27.22 9.69
CA LEU A 174 20.51 -27.48 10.71
C LEU A 174 21.77 -26.62 10.56
N ARG A 175 22.09 -26.15 9.35
CA ARG A 175 23.24 -25.26 9.12
C ARG A 175 23.06 -23.88 9.78
N HIS A 176 21.84 -23.50 10.12
CA HIS A 176 21.50 -22.22 10.74
C HIS A 176 21.31 -22.27 12.27
N ILE A 177 21.61 -23.41 12.91
CA ILE A 177 21.63 -23.55 14.38
C ILE A 177 22.45 -22.45 15.06
N GLY A 178 23.57 -22.04 14.45
CA GLY A 178 24.42 -20.99 15.01
C GLY A 178 23.76 -19.60 15.06
N LYS A 179 22.76 -19.33 14.22
CA LYS A 179 22.03 -18.06 14.17
C LYS A 179 20.72 -18.09 14.96
N LEU A 180 19.97 -19.19 14.86
CA LEU A 180 18.59 -19.29 15.38
C LEU A 180 18.46 -20.14 16.64
N GLY A 181 19.51 -20.87 17.00
CA GLY A 181 19.52 -21.78 18.14
C GLY A 181 18.97 -23.16 17.79
N ARG A 182 19.57 -24.20 18.39
CA ARG A 182 19.26 -25.60 18.10
C ARG A 182 17.80 -25.96 18.30
N ARG A 183 17.23 -25.53 19.43
CA ARG A 183 15.86 -25.88 19.81
C ARG A 183 14.84 -25.39 18.78
N ALA A 184 14.98 -24.16 18.29
CA ALA A 184 14.07 -23.59 17.30
C ALA A 184 14.10 -24.39 15.98
N ILE A 185 15.30 -24.67 15.47
CA ILE A 185 15.50 -25.45 14.24
C ILE A 185 14.92 -26.87 14.38
N GLU A 186 15.29 -27.59 15.44
CA GLU A 186 14.85 -28.98 15.61
C GLU A 186 13.33 -29.08 15.87
N GLN A 187 12.73 -28.09 16.54
CA GLN A 187 11.27 -28.00 16.70
C GLN A 187 10.58 -27.71 15.37
N ASN A 188 11.11 -26.81 14.53
CA ASN A 188 10.53 -26.53 13.23
C ASN A 188 10.67 -27.71 12.27
N LEU A 189 11.82 -28.39 12.23
CA LEU A 189 11.98 -29.65 11.50
C LEU A 189 10.98 -30.73 11.97
N PHE A 190 10.69 -30.80 13.26
CA PHE A 190 9.69 -31.72 13.79
C PHE A 190 8.27 -31.36 13.34
N GLN A 191 7.97 -30.06 13.30
CA GLN A 191 6.69 -29.58 12.80
C GLN A 191 6.50 -29.91 11.31
N ILE A 192 7.52 -29.67 10.48
CA ILE A 192 7.53 -30.03 9.06
C ILE A 192 7.30 -31.54 8.89
N TYR A 193 8.00 -32.38 9.68
CA TYR A 193 7.77 -33.82 9.67
C TYR A 193 6.31 -34.21 9.97
N ARG A 194 5.67 -33.53 10.92
CA ARG A 194 4.27 -33.77 11.28
C ARG A 194 3.31 -33.33 10.17
N GLU A 195 3.58 -32.20 9.54
CA GLU A 195 2.78 -31.64 8.44
C GLU A 195 2.87 -32.50 7.17
N LEU A 196 4.01 -33.15 6.93
CA LEU A 196 4.15 -34.21 5.91
C LEU A 196 3.40 -35.51 6.25
N GLY A 197 2.59 -35.53 7.31
CA GLY A 197 1.83 -36.69 7.75
C GLY A 197 2.62 -37.69 8.60
N SER A 198 3.78 -37.30 9.15
CA SER A 198 4.66 -38.17 9.94
C SER A 198 5.02 -39.47 9.22
N PRO A 199 5.60 -39.40 8.01
CA PRO A 199 5.83 -40.59 7.20
C PRO A 199 6.76 -41.58 7.90
N THR A 200 6.54 -42.86 7.67
CA THR A 200 7.32 -43.95 8.27
C THR A 200 8.10 -44.72 7.20
N PHE A 201 9.42 -44.79 7.34
CA PHE A 201 10.28 -45.53 6.44
C PHE A 201 11.22 -46.43 7.23
N GLY A 202 11.04 -47.74 7.05
CA GLY A 202 11.84 -48.77 7.70
C GLY A 202 11.74 -48.66 9.22
N THR A 203 12.88 -48.73 9.90
CA THR A 203 12.98 -48.63 11.35
C THR A 203 13.49 -47.25 11.82
N MET A 204 13.45 -46.24 10.95
CA MET A 204 13.90 -44.88 11.31
C MET A 204 13.00 -44.30 12.41
N GLN A 205 13.63 -43.53 13.29
CA GLN A 205 12.99 -42.79 14.37
C GLN A 205 13.18 -41.29 14.15
N TRP A 206 12.42 -40.47 14.89
CA TRP A 206 12.59 -39.02 14.85
C TRP A 206 14.02 -38.62 15.21
N GLN A 207 14.49 -39.08 16.38
CA GLN A 207 15.83 -38.82 16.86
C GLN A 207 16.85 -39.64 16.06
N PRO A 208 17.85 -39.00 15.41
CA PRO A 208 18.82 -39.73 14.60
C PRO A 208 19.69 -40.68 15.42
N VAL A 209 19.75 -41.94 14.98
CA VAL A 209 20.55 -42.99 15.62
C VAL A 209 21.85 -43.24 14.86
N SER A 210 22.95 -43.48 15.59
CA SER A 210 24.23 -43.76 14.95
C SER A 210 24.26 -45.17 14.37
N VAL A 211 24.69 -45.28 13.11
CA VAL A 211 24.92 -46.59 12.47
C VAL A 211 26.43 -46.71 12.20
N PRO A 212 27.16 -47.62 12.86
CA PRO A 212 28.61 -47.71 12.79
C PRO A 212 29.08 -48.45 11.53
N SER A 213 28.71 -47.97 10.35
CA SER A 213 29.14 -48.50 9.06
C SER A 213 29.41 -47.38 8.07
N ARG A 214 30.33 -47.61 7.13
CA ARG A 214 30.56 -46.72 5.98
C ARG A 214 29.93 -47.25 4.70
N ASN A 215 29.45 -48.50 4.70
CA ASN A 215 28.87 -49.16 3.54
C ASN A 215 27.37 -48.84 3.47
N ASN A 216 26.92 -48.23 2.37
CA ASN A 216 25.53 -47.85 2.17
C ASN A 216 24.57 -49.04 2.20
N ALA A 217 24.94 -50.20 1.65
CA ALA A 217 24.08 -51.38 1.65
C ALA A 217 23.81 -51.86 3.08
N VAL A 218 24.84 -51.85 3.93
CA VAL A 218 24.72 -52.19 5.35
C VAL A 218 23.83 -51.17 6.06
N ILE A 219 24.05 -49.87 5.83
CA ILE A 219 23.24 -48.82 6.46
C ILE A 219 21.77 -48.93 6.04
N LYS A 220 21.48 -49.13 4.75
CA LYS A 220 20.11 -49.32 4.25
C LYS A 220 19.45 -50.53 4.90
N ALA A 221 20.13 -51.67 4.94
CA ALA A 221 19.60 -52.88 5.57
C ALA A 221 19.36 -52.69 7.08
N THR A 222 20.28 -52.05 7.80
CA THR A 222 20.14 -51.73 9.24
C THR A 222 18.92 -50.85 9.51
N LEU A 223 18.60 -49.91 8.61
CA LEU A 223 17.46 -49.01 8.73
C LEU A 223 16.19 -49.57 8.08
N GLY A 224 16.23 -50.74 7.45
CA GLY A 224 15.11 -51.33 6.71
C GLY A 224 14.69 -50.57 5.44
N LEU A 225 15.61 -49.78 4.85
CA LEU A 225 15.35 -48.94 3.66
C LEU A 225 15.62 -49.66 2.34
N ASP A 226 16.29 -50.80 2.37
CA ASP A 226 16.63 -51.62 1.20
C ASP A 226 15.40 -52.23 0.51
N LYS A 227 14.26 -52.30 1.21
CA LYS A 227 12.99 -52.85 0.71
C LYS A 227 11.93 -51.81 0.42
N ILE A 228 12.23 -50.53 0.65
CA ILE A 228 11.26 -49.44 0.58
C ILE A 228 11.70 -48.49 -0.53
N PRO A 229 10.84 -48.17 -1.50
CA PRO A 229 11.17 -47.17 -2.51
C PRO A 229 11.39 -45.81 -1.86
N TYR A 230 12.28 -45.00 -2.44
CA TYR A 230 12.44 -43.62 -2.01
C TYR A 230 11.14 -42.85 -2.32
N PRO A 231 10.61 -42.00 -1.41
CA PRO A 231 9.24 -41.51 -1.49
C PRO A 231 8.99 -40.42 -2.54
N TYR A 232 10.02 -39.77 -3.05
CA TYR A 232 9.88 -38.59 -3.91
C TYR A 232 10.52 -38.74 -5.30
N PRO A 233 10.12 -37.92 -6.30
CA PRO A 233 10.60 -38.05 -7.68
C PRO A 233 12.11 -37.85 -7.86
N SER A 234 12.79 -37.12 -6.96
CA SER A 234 14.23 -36.90 -7.03
C SER A 234 14.95 -37.23 -5.74
N GLY A 235 16.02 -38.02 -5.86
CA GLY A 235 16.84 -38.49 -4.74
C GLY A 235 16.83 -40.00 -4.65
N SER A 236 17.53 -40.50 -3.65
CA SER A 236 17.59 -41.92 -3.32
C SER A 236 18.00 -42.09 -1.86
N TRP A 237 17.76 -43.28 -1.30
CA TRP A 237 18.29 -43.61 0.02
C TRP A 237 19.83 -43.53 0.07
N ASP A 238 20.50 -43.87 -1.04
CA ASP A 238 21.95 -43.73 -1.14
C ASP A 238 22.40 -42.26 -1.10
N ASP A 239 21.68 -41.35 -1.78
CA ASP A 239 21.95 -39.91 -1.72
C ASP A 239 21.78 -39.36 -0.31
N TYR A 240 20.68 -39.70 0.36
CA TYR A 240 20.44 -39.33 1.76
C TYR A 240 21.55 -39.86 2.67
N ILE A 241 21.90 -41.14 2.54
CA ILE A 241 22.95 -41.75 3.35
C ILE A 241 24.31 -41.07 3.10
N ASN A 242 24.64 -40.79 1.84
CA ASN A 242 25.86 -40.09 1.46
C ASN A 242 25.91 -38.66 2.00
N TYR A 243 24.78 -37.97 2.02
CA TYR A 243 24.62 -36.66 2.62
C TYR A 243 24.91 -36.68 4.13
N VAL A 244 24.31 -37.61 4.88
CA VAL A 244 24.50 -37.73 6.35
C VAL A 244 25.95 -38.07 6.73
N LYS A 245 26.69 -38.77 5.85
CA LYS A 245 28.12 -39.09 6.06
C LYS A 245 29.05 -37.91 5.77
N SER A 246 28.72 -37.12 4.74
CA SER A 246 29.64 -36.17 4.12
C SER A 246 29.35 -34.70 4.43
N SER A 247 28.14 -34.35 4.85
CA SER A 247 27.76 -32.96 5.12
C SER A 247 28.54 -32.40 6.32
N ASN A 248 29.31 -31.33 6.08
CA ASN A 248 29.98 -30.57 7.12
C ASN A 248 28.97 -29.90 8.07
N TYR A 249 27.81 -29.48 7.56
CA TYR A 249 26.77 -28.87 8.39
C TYR A 249 26.17 -29.86 9.38
N LEU A 250 25.87 -31.09 8.95
CA LEU A 250 25.43 -32.15 9.87
C LEU A 250 26.54 -32.52 10.86
N SER A 251 27.80 -32.51 10.43
CA SER A 251 28.92 -32.73 11.33
C SER A 251 28.99 -31.67 12.42
N SER A 252 28.89 -30.39 12.07
CA SER A 252 28.85 -29.28 13.02
C SER A 252 27.62 -29.33 13.94
N ALA A 253 26.48 -29.80 13.43
CA ALA A 253 25.27 -30.03 14.22
C ALA A 253 25.33 -31.29 15.10
N GLY A 254 26.38 -32.11 15.01
CA GLY A 254 26.54 -33.34 15.81
C GLY A 254 25.74 -34.56 15.31
N TYR A 255 25.30 -34.52 14.05
CA TYR A 255 24.47 -35.54 13.39
C TYR A 255 25.20 -36.37 12.32
N ARG A 256 26.53 -36.26 12.23
CA ARG A 256 27.31 -37.08 11.30
C ARG A 256 27.11 -38.57 11.56
N ASN A 257 26.81 -39.33 10.51
CA ASN A 257 26.52 -40.77 10.59
C ASN A 257 25.37 -41.11 11.56
N LYS A 258 24.47 -40.16 11.85
CA LYS A 258 23.26 -40.38 12.62
C LYS A 258 22.04 -40.24 11.70
N TYR A 259 21.27 -41.29 11.59
CA TYR A 259 20.19 -41.42 10.61
C TYR A 259 18.84 -41.42 11.32
N GLY A 260 17.92 -40.59 10.87
CA GLY A 260 16.55 -40.50 11.40
C GLY A 260 15.72 -39.47 10.62
N TYR A 261 14.47 -39.26 11.03
CA TYR A 261 13.60 -38.31 10.32
C TYR A 261 14.09 -36.87 10.43
N LEU A 262 14.73 -36.47 11.54
CA LEU A 262 15.32 -35.13 11.67
C LEU A 262 16.36 -34.86 10.56
N THR A 263 17.29 -35.79 10.32
CA THR A 263 18.31 -35.61 9.27
C THR A 263 17.75 -35.85 7.86
N LEU A 264 16.68 -36.63 7.71
CA LEU A 264 15.99 -36.84 6.43
C LEU A 264 15.19 -35.60 6.00
N VAL A 265 14.43 -34.99 6.90
CA VAL A 265 13.71 -33.74 6.61
C VAL A 265 14.73 -32.64 6.26
N ASN A 266 15.79 -32.51 7.04
CA ASN A 266 16.86 -31.55 6.72
C ASN A 266 17.52 -31.82 5.36
N TYR A 267 17.64 -33.09 4.95
CA TYR A 267 18.12 -33.44 3.61
C TYR A 267 17.16 -32.95 2.51
N TRP A 268 15.85 -33.10 2.70
CA TRP A 268 14.88 -32.59 1.73
C TRP A 268 14.97 -31.09 1.58
N LEU A 269 15.11 -30.34 2.69
CA LEU A 269 15.27 -28.89 2.64
C LEU A 269 16.57 -28.46 1.95
N GLU A 270 17.73 -28.99 2.37
CA GLU A 270 19.04 -28.53 1.91
C GLU A 270 19.40 -29.02 0.50
N ARG A 271 18.91 -30.20 0.11
CA ARG A 271 19.34 -30.89 -1.12
C ARG A 271 18.25 -31.09 -2.14
N LYS A 272 16.99 -31.10 -1.73
CA LYS A 272 15.83 -31.38 -2.59
C LYS A 272 14.68 -30.37 -2.41
N PRO A 273 14.94 -29.05 -2.30
CA PRO A 273 13.89 -28.08 -1.97
C PRO A 273 12.88 -27.89 -3.11
N ARG A 274 13.24 -28.20 -4.36
CA ARG A 274 12.39 -27.85 -5.51
C ARG A 274 11.11 -28.67 -5.53
N TYR A 275 10.04 -28.08 -6.07
CA TYR A 275 8.76 -28.77 -6.25
C TYR A 275 8.91 -30.05 -7.11
N SER A 276 9.72 -29.99 -8.16
CA SER A 276 10.01 -31.15 -9.00
C SER A 276 10.84 -32.25 -8.30
N GLN A 277 11.37 -31.97 -7.11
CA GLN A 277 12.17 -32.90 -6.32
C GLN A 277 11.39 -33.44 -5.12
N THR A 278 10.70 -32.56 -4.40
CA THR A 278 9.90 -32.84 -3.20
C THR A 278 8.60 -32.02 -3.26
N PRO A 279 7.53 -32.52 -3.92
CA PRO A 279 6.34 -31.74 -4.24
C PRO A 279 5.40 -31.47 -3.04
N ASP A 280 5.68 -31.98 -1.85
CA ASP A 280 4.80 -31.82 -0.68
C ASP A 280 5.22 -30.68 0.24
N LEU A 281 6.39 -30.07 0.02
CA LEU A 281 6.94 -29.01 0.89
C LEU A 281 6.12 -27.70 0.86
N TRP A 282 5.23 -27.50 -0.09
CA TRP A 282 4.33 -26.33 -0.04
C TRP A 282 3.32 -26.41 1.11
N GLN A 283 3.07 -27.61 1.63
CA GLN A 283 2.13 -27.89 2.73
C GLN A 283 2.76 -27.69 4.11
N THR A 284 4.06 -27.42 4.16
CA THR A 284 4.80 -27.36 5.40
C THR A 284 5.20 -25.95 5.81
N SER A 285 5.57 -25.82 7.08
CA SER A 285 5.86 -24.56 7.75
C SER A 285 7.36 -24.22 7.75
N GLU A 286 8.04 -24.39 6.61
CA GLU A 286 9.43 -23.94 6.48
C GLU A 286 9.55 -22.43 6.58
N GLN A 287 10.72 -21.97 7.04
CA GLN A 287 11.00 -20.56 7.28
C GLN A 287 12.17 -20.09 6.43
N PRO A 288 12.14 -18.86 5.88
CA PRO A 288 11.08 -17.83 6.05
C PRO A 288 9.90 -17.90 5.07
N ILE A 289 9.76 -18.93 4.22
CA ILE A 289 8.68 -19.01 3.21
C ILE A 289 7.29 -18.92 3.83
N THR A 290 7.09 -19.51 5.01
CA THR A 290 5.82 -19.42 5.73
C THR A 290 5.55 -18.01 6.21
N ALA A 291 6.56 -17.30 6.73
CA ALA A 291 6.42 -15.90 7.10
C ALA A 291 6.02 -15.01 5.91
N VAL A 292 6.52 -15.30 4.70
CA VAL A 292 6.06 -14.63 3.47
C VAL A 292 4.58 -14.90 3.19
N LYS A 293 4.18 -16.18 3.20
CA LYS A 293 2.77 -16.56 2.96
C LYS A 293 1.82 -15.90 3.97
N ASP A 294 2.24 -15.85 5.24
CA ASP A 294 1.48 -15.21 6.30
C ASP A 294 1.41 -13.70 6.12
N ALA A 295 2.51 -13.04 5.73
CA ALA A 295 2.53 -11.61 5.42
C ALA A 295 1.61 -11.25 4.24
N VAL A 296 1.57 -12.08 3.20
CA VAL A 296 0.64 -11.94 2.07
C VAL A 296 -0.81 -12.07 2.54
N GLN A 297 -1.11 -13.07 3.37
CA GLN A 297 -2.47 -13.26 3.90
C GLN A 297 -2.92 -12.06 4.75
N VAL A 298 -2.06 -11.57 5.65
CA VAL A 298 -2.35 -10.38 6.48
C VAL A 298 -2.62 -9.16 5.59
N PHE A 299 -1.80 -8.97 4.56
CA PHE A 299 -1.98 -7.90 3.58
C PHE A 299 -3.32 -8.01 2.85
N LEU A 300 -3.62 -9.16 2.24
CA LEU A 300 -4.83 -9.35 1.45
C LEU A 300 -6.10 -9.28 2.31
N SER A 301 -6.07 -9.82 3.54
CA SER A 301 -7.17 -9.72 4.49
C SER A 301 -7.46 -8.27 4.89
N TYR A 302 -6.41 -7.48 5.08
CA TYR A 302 -6.55 -6.04 5.32
C TYR A 302 -7.19 -5.34 4.12
N MET A 303 -6.72 -5.63 2.89
CA MET A 303 -7.27 -5.04 1.68
C MET A 303 -8.75 -5.40 1.47
N GLN A 304 -9.12 -6.64 1.75
CA GLN A 304 -10.50 -7.11 1.68
C GLN A 304 -11.41 -6.42 2.71
N ALA A 305 -10.91 -6.23 3.95
CA ALA A 305 -11.69 -5.63 5.04
C ALA A 305 -11.99 -4.14 4.83
N VAL A 306 -11.15 -3.43 4.06
CA VAL A 306 -11.37 -2.00 3.77
C VAL A 306 -12.15 -1.78 2.45
N GLU A 307 -12.73 -2.85 1.87
CA GLU A 307 -13.61 -2.85 0.68
C GLU A 307 -13.16 -1.92 -0.45
N THR A 308 -11.86 -1.94 -0.77
CA THR A 308 -11.34 -1.00 -1.75
C THR A 308 -11.57 -1.46 -3.19
N LEU A 309 -11.61 -0.50 -4.12
CA LEU A 309 -11.45 -0.75 -5.55
C LEU A 309 -10.01 -1.13 -5.91
N ASP A 310 -9.18 -1.60 -4.98
CA ASP A 310 -7.76 -1.87 -5.24
C ASP A 310 -7.59 -3.17 -6.03
N GLN A 311 -6.62 -3.20 -6.94
CA GLN A 311 -6.20 -4.41 -7.62
C GLN A 311 -4.84 -4.84 -7.09
N VAL A 312 -4.68 -6.14 -6.92
CA VAL A 312 -3.41 -6.76 -6.52
C VAL A 312 -3.00 -7.76 -7.59
N GLY A 313 -1.72 -7.77 -7.95
CA GLY A 313 -1.13 -8.79 -8.80
C GLY A 313 0.06 -9.43 -8.09
N LEU A 314 0.49 -10.58 -8.60
CA LEU A 314 1.58 -11.35 -8.02
C LEU A 314 2.61 -11.72 -9.09
N SER A 315 3.85 -11.31 -8.86
CA SER A 315 5.00 -11.79 -9.62
C SER A 315 6.02 -12.49 -8.73
N VAL A 316 6.83 -13.35 -9.35
CA VAL A 316 7.93 -14.06 -8.71
C VAL A 316 9.17 -13.91 -9.56
N TYR A 317 10.34 -14.12 -8.97
CA TYR A 317 11.62 -14.01 -9.68
C TYR A 317 12.42 -15.30 -9.79
N THR A 318 11.76 -16.44 -9.61
CA THR A 318 12.40 -17.75 -9.70
C THR A 318 11.90 -18.55 -10.89
N ALA A 319 11.44 -17.90 -11.96
CA ALA A 319 10.83 -18.58 -13.10
C ALA A 319 11.73 -19.70 -13.66
N PRO A 320 11.16 -20.76 -14.27
CA PRO A 320 11.96 -21.90 -14.75
C PRO A 320 13.07 -21.55 -15.75
N ASN A 321 12.93 -20.45 -16.50
CA ASN A 321 13.94 -19.93 -17.43
C ASN A 321 15.00 -19.05 -16.76
N GLY A 322 14.92 -18.89 -15.44
CA GLY A 322 15.79 -18.05 -14.64
C GLY A 322 15.47 -16.56 -14.59
N GLY A 323 14.35 -16.14 -15.17
CA GLY A 323 13.83 -14.78 -15.11
C GLY A 323 12.70 -14.60 -14.09
N GLY A 324 11.88 -13.58 -14.32
CA GLY A 324 10.65 -13.34 -13.57
C GLY A 324 9.45 -14.00 -14.24
N LYS A 325 8.39 -14.19 -13.47
CA LYS A 325 7.11 -14.73 -13.93
C LYS A 325 5.99 -13.97 -13.25
N LEU A 326 5.03 -13.52 -14.05
CA LEU A 326 3.72 -13.08 -13.55
C LEU A 326 2.91 -14.35 -13.22
N GLU A 327 2.61 -14.54 -11.94
CA GLU A 327 1.76 -15.65 -11.46
C GLU A 327 0.28 -15.29 -11.60
N VAL A 328 -0.07 -14.09 -11.14
CA VAL A 328 -1.43 -13.57 -11.16
C VAL A 328 -1.36 -12.13 -11.68
N PRO A 329 -2.06 -11.80 -12.79
CA PRO A 329 -2.24 -10.43 -13.25
C PRO A 329 -2.95 -9.56 -12.20
N LEU A 330 -2.97 -8.24 -12.40
CA LEU A 330 -3.78 -7.36 -11.54
C LEU A 330 -5.24 -7.82 -11.50
N THR A 331 -5.74 -8.12 -10.30
CA THR A 331 -7.10 -8.63 -10.08
C THR A 331 -7.67 -8.11 -8.76
N ARG A 332 -9.00 -8.16 -8.63
CA ARG A 332 -9.72 -7.96 -7.36
C ARG A 332 -10.00 -9.28 -6.64
N ASP A 333 -9.69 -10.40 -7.28
CA ASP A 333 -9.79 -11.74 -6.68
C ASP A 333 -8.58 -12.00 -5.78
N TYR A 334 -8.66 -11.51 -4.54
CA TYR A 334 -7.60 -11.69 -3.56
C TYR A 334 -7.44 -13.15 -3.13
N GLN A 335 -8.52 -13.95 -3.19
CA GLN A 335 -8.46 -15.38 -2.86
C GLN A 335 -7.56 -16.12 -3.86
N GLN A 336 -7.64 -15.79 -5.15
CA GLN A 336 -6.75 -16.35 -6.16
C GLN A 336 -5.26 -16.12 -5.81
N ILE A 337 -4.92 -14.93 -5.33
CA ILE A 337 -3.54 -14.56 -4.97
C ILE A 337 -3.08 -15.33 -3.73
N GLU A 338 -3.94 -15.43 -2.71
CA GLU A 338 -3.67 -16.20 -1.50
C GLU A 338 -3.47 -17.68 -1.82
N ASP A 339 -4.37 -18.29 -2.59
CA ASP A 339 -4.31 -19.70 -2.98
C ASP A 339 -3.01 -20.00 -3.74
N VAL A 340 -2.68 -19.15 -4.72
CA VAL A 340 -1.43 -19.27 -5.47
C VAL A 340 -0.23 -19.14 -4.55
N SER A 341 -0.20 -18.18 -3.62
CA SER A 341 0.92 -18.01 -2.70
C SER A 341 1.10 -19.20 -1.75
N ARG A 342 0.00 -19.72 -1.19
CA ARG A 342 0.01 -20.87 -0.26
C ARG A 342 0.46 -22.16 -0.93
N GLN A 343 0.13 -22.35 -2.21
CA GLN A 343 0.52 -23.52 -3.03
C GLN A 343 1.94 -23.44 -3.61
N ARG A 344 2.80 -22.55 -3.10
CA ARG A 344 4.22 -22.44 -3.50
C ARG A 344 5.13 -22.84 -2.35
N GLN A 345 6.36 -23.22 -2.67
CA GLN A 345 7.38 -23.64 -1.68
C GLN A 345 8.71 -22.95 -1.97
N ALA A 346 9.65 -23.02 -1.03
CA ALA A 346 11.02 -22.63 -1.31
C ALA A 346 11.58 -23.46 -2.48
N GLY A 347 12.23 -22.81 -3.43
CA GLY A 347 12.73 -23.45 -4.65
C GLY A 347 11.65 -23.96 -5.61
N HIS A 348 10.39 -23.49 -5.52
CA HIS A 348 9.26 -24.06 -6.28
C HIS A 348 9.57 -24.26 -7.78
N TYR A 349 10.13 -23.23 -8.43
CA TYR A 349 10.52 -23.27 -9.83
C TYR A 349 12.03 -23.42 -10.03
N ASP A 350 12.82 -22.60 -9.35
CA ASP A 350 14.28 -22.56 -9.42
C ASP A 350 14.87 -22.18 -8.05
N ASN A 351 16.13 -22.54 -7.83
CA ASN A 351 16.81 -22.36 -6.54
C ASN A 351 17.39 -20.96 -6.35
N PHE A 352 17.55 -20.19 -7.43
CA PHE A 352 18.31 -18.95 -7.43
C PHE A 352 17.43 -17.72 -7.25
N THR A 353 18.06 -16.61 -6.83
CA THR A 353 17.40 -15.39 -6.36
C THR A 353 17.67 -14.26 -7.37
N ASN A 354 16.70 -13.98 -8.24
CA ASN A 354 16.81 -12.98 -9.32
C ASN A 354 15.89 -11.77 -9.10
N ILE A 355 15.98 -11.13 -7.94
CA ILE A 355 15.08 -10.05 -7.48
C ILE A 355 14.75 -9.02 -8.57
N SER A 356 15.73 -8.61 -9.38
CA SER A 356 15.54 -7.63 -10.45
C SER A 356 14.54 -8.10 -11.51
N ALA A 357 14.51 -9.39 -11.84
CA ALA A 357 13.57 -9.91 -12.82
C ALA A 357 12.12 -9.86 -12.33
N GLY A 358 11.86 -10.09 -11.04
CA GLY A 358 10.52 -10.00 -10.46
C GLY A 358 10.04 -8.56 -10.32
N LEU A 359 10.93 -7.66 -9.90
CA LEU A 359 10.69 -6.21 -9.94
C LEU A 359 10.36 -5.73 -11.35
N ARG A 360 11.08 -6.23 -12.36
CA ARG A 360 10.81 -5.92 -13.76
C ARG A 360 9.42 -6.38 -14.20
N GLU A 361 9.03 -7.63 -13.90
CA GLU A 361 7.69 -8.12 -14.27
C GLU A 361 6.58 -7.31 -13.57
N ALA A 362 6.77 -6.96 -12.29
CA ALA A 362 5.83 -6.10 -11.56
C ALA A 362 5.70 -4.71 -12.19
N ARG A 363 6.83 -4.05 -12.46
CA ARG A 363 6.85 -2.73 -13.11
C ARG A 363 6.16 -2.77 -14.48
N LEU A 364 6.47 -3.79 -15.30
CA LEU A 364 5.89 -3.93 -16.63
C LEU A 364 4.38 -4.19 -16.60
N GLU A 365 3.87 -4.92 -15.60
CA GLU A 365 2.43 -5.12 -15.42
C GLU A 365 1.75 -3.80 -15.04
N LEU A 366 2.30 -3.04 -14.08
CA LEU A 366 1.77 -1.72 -13.70
C LEU A 366 1.81 -0.70 -14.85
N GLU A 367 2.84 -0.73 -15.69
CA GLU A 367 2.93 0.12 -16.89
C GLU A 367 1.85 -0.20 -17.92
N LYS A 368 1.55 -1.49 -18.12
CA LYS A 368 0.63 -1.96 -19.17
C LYS A 368 -0.83 -2.02 -18.74
N LYS A 369 -1.08 -2.35 -17.48
CA LYS A 369 -2.40 -2.69 -16.94
C LYS A 369 -2.84 -1.82 -15.78
N GLY A 370 -1.93 -1.04 -15.19
CA GLY A 370 -2.28 -0.08 -14.15
C GLY A 370 -3.31 0.94 -14.66
N ARG A 371 -4.38 1.14 -13.89
CA ARG A 371 -5.48 2.04 -14.18
C ARG A 371 -5.02 3.49 -14.15
N ALA A 372 -5.60 4.32 -15.00
CA ALA A 372 -5.40 5.76 -14.96
C ALA A 372 -6.00 6.30 -13.65
N GLY A 373 -5.35 7.29 -13.04
CA GLY A 373 -5.77 7.83 -11.74
C GLY A 373 -5.40 6.94 -10.54
N ALA A 374 -5.16 5.64 -10.68
CA ALA A 374 -4.75 4.80 -9.55
C ALA A 374 -3.35 5.16 -9.03
N LEU A 375 -3.10 4.96 -7.73
CA LEU A 375 -1.75 4.93 -7.17
C LEU A 375 -1.16 3.54 -7.48
N ARG A 376 0.02 3.51 -8.09
CA ARG A 376 0.66 2.27 -8.54
C ARG A 376 1.90 2.02 -7.71
N MET A 377 2.05 0.83 -7.15
CA MET A 377 3.14 0.54 -6.24
C MET A 377 3.54 -0.94 -6.24
N ILE A 378 4.71 -1.23 -5.70
CA ILE A 378 5.27 -2.57 -5.62
C ILE A 378 5.56 -2.93 -4.17
N VAL A 379 5.20 -4.14 -3.74
CA VAL A 379 5.58 -4.71 -2.44
C VAL A 379 6.52 -5.88 -2.70
N LEU A 380 7.81 -5.71 -2.42
CA LEU A 380 8.84 -6.72 -2.58
C LEU A 380 9.08 -7.45 -1.26
N MET A 381 8.90 -8.77 -1.23
CA MET A 381 9.12 -9.62 -0.06
C MET A 381 10.22 -10.65 -0.34
N THR A 382 11.32 -10.61 0.41
CA THR A 382 12.53 -11.42 0.12
C THR A 382 13.46 -11.58 1.31
N ASP A 383 14.31 -12.62 1.30
CA ASP A 383 15.52 -12.67 2.13
C ASP A 383 16.68 -11.82 1.56
N GLY A 384 16.50 -11.14 0.42
CA GLY A 384 17.39 -10.11 -0.11
C GLY A 384 18.71 -10.60 -0.72
N ILE A 385 19.03 -11.90 -0.69
CA ILE A 385 20.33 -12.40 -1.18
C ILE A 385 20.30 -12.62 -2.70
N ALA A 386 20.32 -11.52 -3.46
CA ALA A 386 20.36 -11.57 -4.92
C ALA A 386 21.64 -12.27 -5.42
N ASN A 387 21.49 -13.30 -6.26
CA ASN A 387 22.60 -14.07 -6.83
C ASN A 387 22.51 -14.28 -8.35
N ARG A 388 21.42 -13.82 -8.99
CA ARG A 388 21.21 -13.79 -10.45
C ARG A 388 21.01 -12.38 -11.00
N PRO A 389 21.32 -12.13 -12.29
CA PRO A 389 21.46 -13.09 -13.39
C PRO A 389 22.83 -13.78 -13.53
N SER A 390 23.88 -13.34 -12.83
CA SER A 390 25.22 -13.94 -12.99
C SER A 390 25.96 -14.19 -11.67
N ASN A 391 26.17 -13.15 -10.87
CA ASN A 391 26.82 -13.24 -9.56
C ASN A 391 26.23 -12.19 -8.61
N PRO A 392 26.45 -12.28 -7.29
CA PRO A 392 25.85 -11.37 -6.32
C PRO A 392 26.12 -9.89 -6.58
N THR A 393 27.32 -9.52 -7.05
CA THR A 393 27.66 -8.12 -7.35
C THR A 393 26.84 -7.59 -8.53
N VAL A 394 26.75 -8.37 -9.61
CA VAL A 394 25.92 -8.00 -10.77
C VAL A 394 24.45 -8.02 -10.41
N ALA A 395 24.00 -9.02 -9.66
CA ALA A 395 22.63 -9.17 -9.20
C ALA A 395 22.15 -7.92 -8.45
N LYS A 396 22.91 -7.47 -7.44
CA LYS A 396 22.63 -6.24 -6.68
C LYS A 396 22.54 -5.02 -7.58
N ARG A 397 23.47 -4.86 -8.54
CA ARG A 397 23.44 -3.75 -9.48
C ARG A 397 22.17 -3.74 -10.34
N GLU A 398 21.74 -4.91 -10.84
CA GLU A 398 20.51 -5.01 -11.62
C GLU A 398 19.25 -4.74 -10.77
N VAL A 399 19.24 -5.12 -9.49
CA VAL A 399 18.15 -4.77 -8.56
C VAL A 399 18.03 -3.26 -8.41
N LEU A 400 19.15 -2.58 -8.13
CA LEU A 400 19.17 -1.12 -7.99
C LEU A 400 18.82 -0.41 -9.31
N LYS A 401 19.16 -1.00 -10.45
CA LYS A 401 18.75 -0.49 -11.77
C LYS A 401 17.24 -0.55 -11.96
N GLU A 402 16.60 -1.69 -11.67
CA GLU A 402 15.14 -1.81 -11.77
C GLU A 402 14.42 -0.93 -10.74
N ALA A 403 14.98 -0.74 -9.54
CA ALA A 403 14.46 0.22 -8.56
C ALA A 403 14.44 1.65 -9.12
N ARG A 404 15.50 2.07 -9.83
CA ARG A 404 15.51 3.39 -10.50
C ARG A 404 14.45 3.50 -11.60
N LEU A 405 14.25 2.44 -12.39
CA LEU A 405 13.19 2.43 -13.42
C LEU A 405 11.78 2.51 -12.81
N ALA A 406 11.57 1.86 -11.66
CA ALA A 406 10.34 2.02 -10.89
C ALA A 406 10.18 3.46 -10.35
N ALA A 407 11.24 4.07 -9.84
CA ALA A 407 11.23 5.46 -9.39
C ALA A 407 10.93 6.45 -10.53
N ASP A 408 11.53 6.26 -11.71
CA ASP A 408 11.24 7.06 -12.91
C ASP A 408 9.76 6.97 -13.33
N SER A 409 9.14 5.81 -13.09
CA SER A 409 7.71 5.56 -13.32
C SER A 409 6.82 6.02 -12.17
N LYS A 410 7.40 6.56 -11.09
CA LYS A 410 6.72 6.96 -9.84
C LYS A 410 6.00 5.81 -9.14
N PHE A 411 6.59 4.61 -9.19
CA PHE A 411 6.11 3.44 -8.46
C PHE A 411 6.96 3.24 -7.21
N PRO A 412 6.49 3.67 -6.01
CA PRO A 412 7.21 3.40 -4.78
C PRO A 412 7.31 1.88 -4.56
N VAL A 413 8.48 1.44 -4.08
CA VAL A 413 8.74 0.03 -3.77
C VAL A 413 8.88 -0.11 -2.27
N VAL A 414 7.91 -0.79 -1.68
CA VAL A 414 7.93 -1.21 -0.28
C VAL A 414 8.72 -2.50 -0.22
N THR A 415 9.73 -2.57 0.64
CA THR A 415 10.55 -3.76 0.80
C THR A 415 10.32 -4.40 2.16
N ILE A 416 10.14 -5.71 2.16
CA ILE A 416 10.00 -6.53 3.36
C ILE A 416 11.11 -7.56 3.34
N SER A 417 12.09 -7.40 4.22
CA SER A 417 13.15 -8.37 4.43
C SER A 417 12.70 -9.45 5.41
N LEU A 418 12.90 -10.73 5.06
CA LEU A 418 12.47 -11.86 5.90
C LEU A 418 13.62 -12.80 6.24
N GLY A 419 13.65 -13.24 7.50
CA GLY A 419 14.54 -14.29 7.97
C GLY A 419 15.87 -13.80 8.53
N ALA A 420 16.63 -14.71 9.12
CA ALA A 420 17.91 -14.40 9.76
C ALA A 420 19.05 -14.10 8.77
N GLY A 421 18.89 -14.51 7.51
CA GLY A 421 19.85 -14.28 6.44
C GLY A 421 19.69 -12.95 5.71
N ALA A 422 18.69 -12.13 6.05
CA ALA A 422 18.19 -11.16 5.10
C ALA A 422 19.18 -10.02 4.72
N ASP A 423 19.30 -9.67 3.44
CA ASP A 423 20.07 -8.48 2.99
C ASP A 423 19.28 -7.18 3.19
N LYS A 424 19.20 -6.75 4.45
CA LYS A 424 18.47 -5.54 4.87
C LYS A 424 19.02 -4.27 4.23
N ALA A 425 20.32 -4.23 3.96
CA ALA A 425 20.97 -3.05 3.36
C ALA A 425 20.52 -2.85 1.91
N LEU A 426 20.45 -3.92 1.12
CA LEU A 426 19.93 -3.85 -0.24
C LEU A 426 18.45 -3.44 -0.24
N MET A 427 17.64 -4.00 0.66
CA MET A 427 16.21 -3.68 0.75
C MET A 427 15.95 -2.23 1.15
N GLN A 428 16.74 -1.70 2.09
CA GLN A 428 16.70 -0.28 2.44
C GLN A 428 17.05 0.60 1.23
N GLN A 429 18.12 0.26 0.49
CA GLN A 429 18.51 1.04 -0.69
C GLN A 429 17.42 1.08 -1.77
N VAL A 430 16.69 -0.02 -1.98
CA VAL A 430 15.57 -0.06 -2.94
C VAL A 430 14.42 0.84 -2.49
N ALA A 431 14.07 0.80 -1.19
CA ALA A 431 13.04 1.68 -0.62
C ALA A 431 13.46 3.15 -0.76
N ASP A 432 14.70 3.50 -0.39
CA ASP A 432 15.22 4.87 -0.46
C ASP A 432 15.23 5.42 -1.89
N ILE A 433 15.61 4.61 -2.89
CA ILE A 433 15.63 5.02 -4.30
C ILE A 433 14.23 5.35 -4.82
N THR A 434 13.23 4.62 -4.35
CA THR A 434 11.86 4.68 -4.90
C THR A 434 10.92 5.56 -4.08
N GLY A 435 11.40 6.08 -2.94
CA GLY A 435 10.55 6.80 -1.97
C GLY A 435 9.58 5.88 -1.22
N GLY A 436 9.88 4.57 -1.17
CA GLY A 436 9.11 3.58 -0.42
C GLY A 436 9.59 3.44 1.03
N VAL A 437 9.09 2.41 1.71
CA VAL A 437 9.46 2.07 3.09
C VAL A 437 10.04 0.66 3.16
N HIS A 438 10.96 0.44 4.09
CA HIS A 438 11.56 -0.86 4.35
C HIS A 438 11.14 -1.37 5.73
N PHE A 439 10.68 -2.62 5.77
CA PHE A 439 10.34 -3.35 6.98
C PHE A 439 11.14 -4.65 7.05
N ASN A 440 11.48 -5.10 8.26
CA ASN A 440 12.24 -6.32 8.46
C ASN A 440 11.51 -7.25 9.44
N ILE A 441 11.25 -8.48 9.02
CA ILE A 441 10.75 -9.59 9.83
C ILE A 441 11.96 -10.47 10.22
N PRO A 442 12.47 -10.39 11.46
CA PRO A 442 13.59 -11.23 11.89
C PRO A 442 13.23 -12.73 11.84
N GLY A 443 14.23 -13.55 11.52
CA GLY A 443 14.08 -15.01 11.57
C GLY A 443 13.74 -15.51 12.99
N GLY A 444 12.91 -16.56 13.06
CA GLY A 444 12.49 -17.18 14.31
C GLY A 444 11.36 -16.46 15.06
N GLN A 445 10.75 -15.43 14.48
CA GLN A 445 9.55 -14.79 15.03
C GLN A 445 8.27 -15.46 14.55
N SER A 446 7.23 -15.48 15.40
CA SER A 446 5.88 -15.89 15.02
C SER A 446 5.13 -14.76 14.30
N VAL A 447 4.15 -15.09 13.47
CA VAL A 447 3.26 -14.11 12.80
C VAL A 447 2.71 -13.07 13.78
N ALA A 448 2.15 -13.53 14.90
CA ALA A 448 1.58 -12.65 15.93
C ALA A 448 2.58 -11.63 16.53
N ALA A 449 3.89 -11.87 16.38
CA ALA A 449 4.92 -10.96 16.90
C ALA A 449 5.20 -9.78 15.96
N TYR A 450 4.87 -9.89 14.67
CA TYR A 450 5.11 -8.83 13.68
C TYR A 450 3.85 -8.39 12.94
N GLU A 451 2.71 -9.03 13.17
CA GLU A 451 1.46 -8.77 12.44
C GLU A 451 1.01 -7.31 12.59
N GLU A 452 1.03 -6.76 13.80
CA GLU A 452 0.60 -5.37 14.03
C GLU A 452 1.56 -4.36 13.40
N ASP A 453 2.87 -4.56 13.54
CA ASP A 453 3.90 -3.71 12.89
C ASP A 453 3.78 -3.78 11.35
N LEU A 454 3.52 -4.98 10.81
CA LEU A 454 3.32 -5.19 9.39
C LEU A 454 2.03 -4.51 8.88
N LYS A 455 0.94 -4.61 9.65
CA LYS A 455 -0.30 -3.85 9.38
C LYS A 455 -0.03 -2.35 9.47
N GLU A 456 0.80 -1.88 10.38
CA GLU A 456 1.14 -0.46 10.49
C GLU A 456 1.92 0.00 9.24
N VAL A 457 2.88 -0.78 8.75
CA VAL A 457 3.56 -0.47 7.47
C VAL A 457 2.56 -0.42 6.33
N PHE A 458 1.68 -1.42 6.22
CA PHE A 458 0.61 -1.41 5.22
C PHE A 458 -0.38 -0.26 5.40
N LYS A 459 -0.61 0.21 6.63
CA LYS A 459 -1.39 1.41 6.93
C LYS A 459 -0.66 2.67 6.53
N GLN A 460 0.63 2.83 6.80
CA GLN A 460 1.40 3.99 6.31
C GLN A 460 1.35 4.09 4.79
N ILE A 461 1.32 2.94 4.11
CA ILE A 461 1.11 2.83 2.67
C ILE A 461 -0.36 3.08 2.27
N ALA A 462 -1.32 2.72 3.14
CA ALA A 462 -2.76 2.84 2.91
C ALA A 462 -3.38 4.17 3.35
N ASP A 463 -2.72 4.93 4.21
CA ASP A 463 -3.11 6.26 4.65
C ASP A 463 -2.71 7.31 3.59
N ASP A 464 -1.88 6.91 2.63
CA ASP A 464 -1.68 7.62 1.36
C ASP A 464 -2.86 7.39 0.38
N ARG A 465 -4.08 7.29 0.93
CA ARG A 465 -5.37 7.44 0.22
C ARG A 465 -5.87 8.88 0.38
N PRO A 466 -5.21 9.91 -0.17
CA PRO A 466 -5.74 11.25 -0.05
C PRO A 466 -7.01 11.32 -0.88
N LEU A 467 -8.16 11.33 -0.21
CA LEU A 467 -9.32 12.01 -0.74
C LEU A 467 -8.86 13.42 -1.10
N ARG A 468 -9.06 13.80 -2.35
CA ARG A 468 -8.53 15.05 -2.87
C ARG A 468 -9.62 15.81 -3.60
N LEU A 469 -9.76 17.09 -3.24
CA LEU A 469 -10.47 18.05 -4.08
C LEU A 469 -9.64 18.36 -5.31
N VAL A 470 -10.30 18.26 -6.46
CA VAL A 470 -9.75 18.54 -7.77
C VAL A 470 -10.61 19.60 -8.45
N HIS A 471 -9.97 20.44 -9.25
CA HIS A 471 -10.57 21.61 -9.91
C HIS A 471 -10.23 21.61 -11.38
#